data_AF-A0A7D9HA70-F1
#
_entry.id   AF-A0A7D9HA70-F1
#
_cell.length_a   1.000
_cell.length_b   1.000
_cell.length_c   1.000
_cell.angle_alpha   90.00
_cell.angle_beta   90.00
_cell.angle_gamma   90.00
#
_symmetry.space_group_name_H-M   'P 1'
#
loop_
_entity.id
_entity.type
_entity.pdbx_description
1 polymer ?
#
loop_
_entity_poly.entity_id
_entity_poly.type
_entity_poly.pdbx_seq_one_letter_code
_entity_poly.pdbx_strand_id
1 'polypeptide(L)'
;MPISDSFVLGPQRELVSIYNDEFLTPLSRPQYFIEVYRCVEVKVGDCFSGKHGYPVAKTTAEIEIVVPDTTNKDRDSSDKNKFYKYVVYNHTSCKCGTLKFRDGTLYKTITNNEVSEADYKAKYRKNPVNLIHRCHSHVCNPQRRYSLVSEHTNVIPKSKYVAYQQCLPGSVALEKNNYNISVKMISGGVGIVSVLNDISCQAYDGENVEQCPKIERD
;
A
#
# COMPACT_ATOMS: atom_id res chain seq x y z
N MET A 1 -5.86 14.57 -17.75
CA MET A 1 -4.48 15.07 -17.92
C MET A 1 -3.53 13.90 -17.76
N PRO A 2 -2.61 13.64 -18.70
CA PRO A 2 -1.61 12.61 -18.51
C PRO A 2 -0.72 13.04 -17.34
N ILE A 3 -0.58 12.16 -16.35
CA ILE A 3 0.35 12.37 -15.24
C ILE A 3 1.73 12.45 -15.89
N SER A 4 2.36 13.62 -15.78
CA SER A 4 3.74 13.86 -16.19
C SER A 4 4.63 12.79 -15.55
N ASP A 5 5.25 11.95 -16.39
CA ASP A 5 6.30 11.01 -15.99
C ASP A 5 7.56 11.80 -15.59
N SER A 6 7.51 12.44 -14.42
CA SER A 6 8.72 12.83 -13.71
C SER A 6 9.41 11.54 -13.27
N PHE A 7 10.47 11.17 -14.00
CA PHE A 7 11.25 9.95 -13.80
C PHE A 7 12.01 10.00 -12.47
N VAL A 8 11.32 9.76 -11.35
CA VAL A 8 11.98 9.55 -10.07
C VAL A 8 12.44 8.11 -10.01
N LEU A 9 13.71 7.89 -10.35
CA LEU A 9 14.37 6.60 -10.18
C LEU A 9 14.56 6.33 -8.68
N GLY A 10 13.72 5.46 -8.12
CA GLY A 10 13.77 5.12 -6.71
C GLY A 10 12.47 4.48 -6.20
N PRO A 11 12.42 4.14 -4.90
CA PRO A 11 11.18 3.74 -4.26
C PRO A 11 10.06 4.76 -4.52
N GLN A 12 8.87 4.28 -4.89
CA GLN A 12 7.71 5.11 -5.15
C GLN A 12 6.79 5.13 -3.94
N ARG A 13 6.19 6.29 -3.69
CA ARG A 13 5.24 6.52 -2.61
C ARG A 13 3.97 5.69 -2.80
N GLU A 14 3.48 5.12 -1.70
CA GLU A 14 2.24 4.35 -1.64
C GLU A 14 1.64 4.44 -0.23
N LEU A 15 0.31 4.47 -0.16
CA LEU A 15 -0.41 4.42 1.11
C LEU A 15 -0.88 2.99 1.38
N VAL A 16 -0.54 2.48 2.57
CA VAL A 16 -0.76 1.08 2.94
C VAL A 16 -1.51 0.98 4.27
N SER A 17 -2.30 -0.09 4.40
CA SER A 17 -2.78 -0.53 5.72
C SER A 17 -1.62 -1.19 6.46
N ILE A 18 -1.56 -0.99 7.77
CA ILE A 18 -0.55 -1.65 8.62
C ILE A 18 -0.86 -3.14 8.83
N TYR A 19 -2.05 -3.61 8.43
CA TYR A 19 -2.53 -4.96 8.72
C TYR A 19 -2.24 -5.94 7.59
N ASN A 20 -2.51 -5.54 6.35
CA ASN A 20 -2.19 -6.29 5.13
C ASN A 20 -2.41 -5.46 3.86
N ASP A 21 -2.15 -6.10 2.73
CA ASP A 21 -2.13 -5.51 1.39
C ASP A 21 -3.52 -5.26 0.84
N GLU A 22 -4.49 -6.06 1.26
CA GLU A 22 -5.89 -5.97 0.85
C GLU A 22 -6.68 -4.94 1.66
N PHE A 23 -5.98 -4.23 2.54
CA PHE A 23 -6.53 -3.31 3.51
C PHE A 23 -7.56 -3.93 4.47
N LEU A 24 -7.57 -5.26 4.64
CA LEU A 24 -8.41 -5.89 5.64
C LEU A 24 -7.89 -5.51 7.03
N THR A 25 -8.72 -4.77 7.74
CA THR A 25 -8.48 -4.41 9.13
C THR A 25 -9.14 -5.46 10.01
N PRO A 26 -8.42 -6.08 10.97
CA PRO A 26 -9.05 -6.96 11.93
C PRO A 26 -10.18 -6.21 12.65
N LEU A 27 -11.35 -6.83 12.79
CA LEU A 27 -12.56 -6.19 13.37
C LEU A 27 -12.33 -5.58 14.76
N SER A 28 -11.34 -6.09 15.50
CA SER A 28 -10.97 -5.63 16.83
C SER A 28 -9.91 -4.51 16.83
N ARG A 29 -9.51 -4.00 15.66
CA ARG A 29 -8.47 -2.98 15.51
C ARG A 29 -9.04 -1.75 14.80
N PRO A 30 -8.57 -0.55 15.14
CA PRO A 30 -8.88 0.63 14.35
C PRO A 30 -8.22 0.54 12.98
N GLN A 31 -8.86 1.05 11.93
CA GLN A 31 -8.20 1.21 10.64
C GLN A 31 -6.97 2.13 10.80
N TYR A 32 -5.85 1.73 10.20
CA TYR A 32 -4.59 2.43 10.36
C TYR A 32 -3.82 2.44 9.06
N PHE A 33 -3.61 3.63 8.51
CA PHE A 33 -2.93 3.81 7.24
C PHE A 33 -1.74 4.75 7.38
N ILE A 34 -0.67 4.41 6.67
CA ILE A 34 0.56 5.20 6.65
C ILE A 34 1.10 5.30 5.22
N GLU A 35 1.88 6.35 4.97
CA GLU A 35 2.67 6.49 3.76
C GLU A 35 3.97 5.67 3.88
N VAL A 36 4.27 4.89 2.85
CA VAL A 36 5.53 4.14 2.70
C VAL A 36 6.03 4.26 1.27
N TYR A 37 7.22 3.74 1.03
CA TYR A 37 7.87 3.71 -0.26
C TYR A 37 8.15 2.28 -0.69
N ARG A 38 7.90 1.98 -1.97
CA ARG A 38 7.98 0.62 -2.55
C ARG A 38 8.80 0.59 -3.83
N CYS A 39 9.51 -0.50 -4.04
CA CYS A 39 10.32 -0.69 -5.24
C CYS A 39 9.44 -1.27 -6.33
N VAL A 40 8.98 -0.39 -7.22
CA VAL A 40 8.08 -0.75 -8.33
C VAL A 40 8.72 -0.50 -9.70
N GLU A 41 9.83 0.23 -9.74
CA GLU A 41 10.59 0.54 -10.94
C GLU A 41 12.10 0.44 -10.66
N VAL A 42 12.86 -0.01 -11.67
CA VAL A 42 14.34 -0.06 -11.68
C VAL A 42 14.85 0.31 -13.07
N LYS A 43 16.08 0.83 -13.16
CA LYS A 43 16.71 1.06 -14.47
C LYS A 43 16.85 -0.27 -15.20
N VAL A 44 16.50 -0.30 -16.48
CA VAL A 44 16.72 -1.48 -17.35
C VAL A 44 18.20 -1.88 -17.32
N GLY A 45 19.10 -0.87 -17.27
CA GLY A 45 20.55 -0.92 -17.00
C GLY A 45 21.00 -1.86 -15.89
N ASP A 46 20.21 -1.93 -14.83
CA ASP A 46 20.62 -2.60 -13.60
C ASP A 46 20.14 -4.07 -13.57
N CYS A 47 19.37 -4.50 -14.57
CA CYS A 47 18.77 -5.82 -14.68
C CYS A 47 19.25 -6.65 -15.89
N PHE A 48 20.32 -6.20 -16.58
CA PHE A 48 20.77 -6.79 -17.86
C PHE A 48 21.20 -8.26 -17.79
N SER A 49 21.40 -8.85 -16.60
CA SER A 49 21.85 -10.24 -16.45
C SER A 49 20.75 -11.28 -16.23
N GLY A 50 19.46 -10.94 -16.31
CA GLY A 50 18.42 -11.95 -16.18
C GLY A 50 17.02 -11.54 -16.63
N LYS A 51 16.42 -12.38 -17.48
CA LYS A 51 15.00 -12.35 -17.90
C LYS A 51 14.00 -12.42 -16.71
N HIS A 52 14.47 -12.53 -15.47
CA HIS A 52 13.67 -12.73 -14.27
C HIS A 52 13.92 -11.67 -13.18
N GLY A 53 14.54 -10.54 -13.51
CA GLY A 53 14.80 -9.46 -12.55
C GLY A 53 13.53 -8.69 -12.16
N TYR A 54 13.34 -8.42 -10.88
CA TYR A 54 12.26 -7.60 -10.31
C TYR A 54 12.86 -6.39 -9.61
N PRO A 55 12.15 -5.25 -9.58
CA PRO A 55 12.47 -4.17 -8.66
C PRO A 55 12.22 -4.68 -7.24
N VAL A 56 13.28 -4.81 -6.44
CA VAL A 56 13.21 -5.25 -5.05
C VAL A 56 13.98 -4.30 -4.16
N ALA A 57 13.68 -4.29 -2.86
CA ALA A 57 14.43 -3.48 -1.92
C ALA A 57 15.90 -3.93 -1.86
N LYS A 58 16.82 -2.96 -2.01
CA LYS A 58 18.23 -3.14 -1.65
C LYS A 58 18.43 -2.88 -0.16
N THR A 59 17.77 -1.84 0.34
CA THR A 59 17.72 -1.48 1.76
C THR A 59 16.28 -1.20 2.17
N THR A 60 15.94 -1.55 3.41
CA THR A 60 14.66 -1.28 4.03
C THR A 60 14.87 -0.62 5.39
N ALA A 61 13.91 0.20 5.80
CA ALA A 61 13.75 0.65 7.18
C ALA A 61 12.51 -0.04 7.75
N GLU A 62 12.55 -0.41 9.02
CA GLU A 62 11.40 -0.95 9.75
C GLU A 62 10.64 0.18 10.43
N ILE A 63 9.31 0.18 10.25
CA ILE A 63 8.41 1.08 10.94
C ILE A 63 7.60 0.23 11.92
N GLU A 64 7.90 0.37 13.21
CA GLU A 64 7.13 -0.26 14.27
C GLU A 64 5.91 0.58 14.64
N ILE A 65 4.76 -0.06 14.74
CA ILE A 65 3.48 0.59 15.04
C ILE A 65 2.76 -0.24 16.10
N VAL A 66 2.33 0.40 17.19
CA VAL A 66 1.56 -0.26 18.24
C VAL A 66 0.12 0.24 18.26
N VAL A 67 -0.85 -0.66 18.31
CA VAL A 67 -2.28 -0.32 18.32
C VAL A 67 -3.02 -1.07 19.42
N PRO A 68 -4.08 -0.47 20.01
CA PRO A 68 -4.90 -1.14 20.99
C PRO A 68 -5.87 -2.13 20.32
N ASP A 69 -6.30 -3.13 21.09
CA ASP A 69 -7.50 -3.90 20.79
C ASP A 69 -8.74 -3.16 21.30
N THR A 70 -9.60 -2.73 20.39
CA THR A 70 -10.77 -1.91 20.72
C THR A 70 -11.98 -2.74 21.15
N THR A 71 -11.97 -4.06 20.94
CA THR A 71 -13.11 -4.95 21.29
C THR A 71 -12.72 -6.07 22.25
N ASN A 72 -11.51 -6.04 22.82
CA ASN A 72 -11.08 -7.09 23.75
C ASN A 72 -11.96 -7.16 25.00
N LYS A 73 -12.47 -6.03 25.49
CA LYS A 73 -13.39 -6.01 26.63
C LYS A 73 -14.71 -6.77 26.36
N ASP A 74 -15.12 -6.84 25.11
CA ASP A 74 -16.35 -7.53 24.71
C ASP A 74 -16.11 -9.02 24.41
N ARG A 75 -14.84 -9.44 24.27
CA ARG A 75 -14.44 -10.78 23.81
C ARG A 75 -13.68 -11.60 24.85
N ASP A 76 -13.06 -10.94 25.83
CA ASP A 76 -12.21 -11.55 26.84
C ASP A 76 -12.70 -11.15 28.23
N SER A 77 -13.11 -12.15 29.02
CA SER A 77 -13.62 -11.98 30.38
C SER A 77 -12.56 -11.55 31.40
N SER A 78 -11.29 -11.47 30.99
CA SER A 78 -10.20 -11.03 31.87
C SER A 78 -10.14 -9.51 32.09
N ASP A 79 -10.97 -8.71 31.41
CA ASP A 79 -11.00 -7.23 31.44
C ASP A 79 -9.65 -6.54 31.13
N LYS A 80 -8.63 -7.30 30.71
CA LYS A 80 -7.29 -6.78 30.41
C LYS A 80 -7.29 -6.11 29.05
N ASN A 81 -6.75 -4.90 28.97
CA ASN A 81 -6.51 -4.26 27.66
C ASN A 81 -5.37 -5.00 26.95
N LYS A 82 -5.54 -5.31 25.66
CA LYS A 82 -4.51 -5.92 24.83
C LYS A 82 -3.98 -4.93 23.79
N PHE A 83 -2.71 -5.06 23.47
CA PHE A 83 -2.00 -4.19 22.55
C PHE A 83 -1.16 -5.01 21.59
N TYR A 84 -1.05 -4.56 20.35
CA TYR A 84 -0.43 -5.33 19.28
C TYR A 84 0.59 -4.48 18.56
N LYS A 85 1.73 -5.11 18.24
CA LYS A 85 2.78 -4.52 17.41
C LYS A 85 2.70 -5.04 15.98
N TYR A 86 2.84 -4.11 15.04
CA TYR A 86 2.97 -4.35 13.61
C TYR A 86 4.29 -3.76 13.12
N VAL A 87 4.95 -4.44 12.20
CA VAL A 87 6.16 -3.94 11.54
C VAL A 87 5.89 -3.81 10.06
N VAL A 88 5.96 -2.58 9.55
CA VAL A 88 5.83 -2.28 8.13
C VAL A 88 7.20 -1.95 7.56
N TYR A 89 7.60 -2.62 6.49
CA TYR A 89 8.87 -2.33 5.82
C TYR A 89 8.73 -1.15 4.86
N ASN A 90 9.60 -0.15 4.97
CA ASN A 90 9.72 0.97 4.06
C ASN A 90 10.96 0.81 3.18
N HIS A 91 10.82 0.81 1.86
CA HIS A 91 11.96 0.62 0.97
C HIS A 91 12.73 1.94 0.84
N THR A 92 14.00 1.96 1.20
CA THR A 92 14.83 3.17 1.15
C THR A 92 15.75 3.22 -0.08
N SER A 93 16.02 2.07 -0.70
CA SER A 93 16.64 1.99 -2.02
C SER A 93 16.24 0.71 -2.74
N CYS A 94 16.31 0.73 -4.07
CA CYS A 94 15.94 -0.39 -4.93
C CYS A 94 17.16 -1.01 -5.61
N LYS A 95 17.06 -2.30 -5.93
CA LYS A 95 17.99 -3.03 -6.80
C LYS A 95 17.19 -3.95 -7.71
N CYS A 96 17.85 -4.47 -8.73
CA CYS A 96 17.37 -5.64 -9.43
C CYS A 96 17.59 -6.89 -8.58
N GLY A 97 16.60 -7.77 -8.48
CA GLY A 97 16.72 -9.04 -7.79
C GLY A 97 15.63 -10.04 -8.17
N THR A 98 15.53 -11.15 -7.44
CA THR A 98 14.49 -12.15 -7.66
C THR A 98 13.31 -11.94 -6.70
N LEU A 99 12.10 -12.20 -7.20
CA LEU A 99 10.89 -12.19 -6.39
C LEU A 99 10.81 -13.50 -5.59
N LYS A 100 10.90 -13.44 -4.26
CA LYS A 100 10.67 -14.61 -3.40
C LYS A 100 9.17 -14.81 -3.22
N PHE A 101 8.56 -15.66 -4.04
CA PHE A 101 7.11 -15.92 -4.10
C PHE A 101 6.48 -16.44 -2.80
N ARG A 102 7.26 -16.97 -1.84
CA ARG A 102 6.73 -17.37 -0.53
C ARG A 102 6.53 -16.20 0.45
N ASP A 103 7.07 -15.01 0.16
CA ASP A 103 7.24 -13.92 1.13
C ASP A 103 6.58 -12.58 0.73
N GLY A 104 5.65 -12.54 -0.23
CA GLY A 104 4.83 -11.33 -0.49
C GLY A 104 5.63 -10.05 -0.78
N THR A 105 6.64 -10.16 -1.63
CA THR A 105 7.75 -9.21 -1.89
C THR A 105 7.51 -7.71 -2.11
N LEU A 106 6.27 -7.22 -2.26
CA LEU A 106 6.04 -5.77 -2.24
C LEU A 106 5.61 -5.29 -0.85
N TYR A 107 4.91 -6.14 -0.12
CA TYR A 107 4.28 -5.79 1.14
C TYR A 107 4.51 -6.92 2.13
N LYS A 108 5.40 -6.65 3.08
CA LYS A 108 5.57 -7.51 4.23
C LYS A 108 5.14 -6.73 5.45
N THR A 109 4.12 -7.24 6.11
CA THR A 109 3.77 -6.87 7.48
C THR A 109 4.03 -8.08 8.34
N ILE A 110 4.95 -7.97 9.30
CA ILE A 110 5.09 -9.02 10.32
C ILE A 110 4.01 -8.75 11.37
N THR A 111 3.02 -9.63 11.43
CA THR A 111 1.97 -9.63 12.44
C THR A 111 2.39 -10.48 13.64
N ASN A 112 1.78 -10.20 14.78
CA ASN A 112 1.86 -10.94 16.03
C ASN A 112 3.12 -10.78 16.86
N ASN A 113 3.17 -9.66 17.60
CA ASN A 113 3.48 -9.78 19.03
C ASN A 113 2.48 -8.93 19.81
N GLU A 114 1.70 -9.58 20.69
CA GLU A 114 1.06 -8.87 21.80
C GLU A 114 2.17 -8.18 22.59
N VAL A 115 1.95 -6.92 22.96
CA VAL A 115 2.91 -6.13 23.72
C VAL A 115 2.31 -5.68 25.03
N SER A 116 3.18 -5.43 26.01
CA SER A 116 2.76 -4.92 27.30
C SER A 116 2.13 -3.51 27.16
N GLU A 117 1.28 -3.14 28.12
CA GLU A 117 0.74 -1.78 28.20
C GLU A 117 1.86 -0.73 28.34
N ALA A 118 2.94 -1.06 29.03
CA ALA A 118 4.11 -0.20 29.18
C ALA A 118 4.79 0.06 27.83
N ASP A 119 5.01 -0.98 27.02
CA ASP A 119 5.56 -0.87 25.67
C ASP A 119 4.64 -0.05 24.76
N TYR A 120 3.34 -0.31 24.84
CA TYR A 120 2.34 0.46 24.10
C TYR A 120 2.42 1.94 24.45
N LYS A 121 2.35 2.31 25.73
CA LYS A 121 2.41 3.71 26.18
C LYS A 121 3.70 4.41 25.76
N ALA A 122 4.83 3.70 25.79
CA ALA A 122 6.13 4.24 25.40
C ALA A 122 6.25 4.48 23.88
N LYS A 123 5.68 3.60 23.06
CA LYS A 123 5.81 3.65 21.60
C LYS A 123 4.68 4.37 20.89
N TYR A 124 3.47 4.37 21.44
CA TYR A 124 2.28 4.93 20.80
C TYR A 124 2.45 6.41 20.42
N ARG A 125 3.12 7.20 21.28
CA ARG A 125 3.44 8.61 21.00
C ARG A 125 4.42 8.82 19.84
N LYS A 126 5.15 7.76 19.46
CA LYS A 126 6.12 7.73 18.36
C LYS A 126 5.57 7.03 17.12
N ASN A 127 4.34 6.50 17.17
CA ASN A 127 3.72 5.92 15.98
C ASN A 127 3.69 6.98 14.87
N PRO A 128 3.88 6.57 13.60
CA PRO A 128 3.56 7.42 12.47
C PRO A 128 2.14 7.94 12.55
N VAL A 129 1.85 9.04 11.88
CA VAL A 129 0.50 9.58 11.85
C VAL A 129 -0.45 8.61 11.16
N ASN A 130 -1.56 8.25 11.81
CA ASN A 130 -2.65 7.54 11.15
C ASN A 130 -3.37 8.48 10.18
N LEU A 131 -3.24 8.22 8.88
CA LEU A 131 -3.72 9.11 7.83
C LEU A 131 -5.24 9.10 7.67
N ILE A 132 -5.96 8.12 8.23
CA ILE A 132 -7.43 8.11 8.19
C ILE A 132 -8.05 9.31 8.91
N HIS A 133 -7.42 9.77 10.01
CA HIS A 133 -7.97 10.83 10.84
C HIS A 133 -7.51 12.23 10.44
N ARG A 134 -6.58 12.35 9.49
CA ARG A 134 -5.88 13.62 9.21
C ARG A 134 -6.37 14.36 7.99
N CYS A 135 -7.03 13.72 7.04
CA CYS A 135 -7.49 14.40 5.84
C CYS A 135 -8.73 13.73 5.25
N HIS A 136 -9.83 14.48 5.16
CA HIS A 136 -10.91 14.19 4.21
C HIS A 136 -10.33 13.87 2.82
N SER A 137 -9.24 14.51 2.40
CA SER A 137 -8.62 14.26 1.09
C SER A 137 -8.12 12.82 0.86
N HIS A 138 -7.68 12.07 1.87
CA HIS A 138 -7.23 10.69 1.65
C HIS A 138 -8.39 9.71 1.46
N VAL A 139 -9.50 9.97 2.14
CA VAL A 139 -10.76 9.24 2.01
C VAL A 139 -11.47 9.64 0.70
N CYS A 140 -11.41 10.92 0.34
CA CYS A 140 -12.13 11.51 -0.79
C CYS A 140 -11.37 11.50 -2.11
N ASN A 141 -10.10 11.09 -2.13
CA ASN A 141 -9.34 10.93 -3.37
C ASN A 141 -8.82 9.51 -3.51
N PRO A 142 -8.81 8.97 -4.73
CA PRO A 142 -8.17 7.69 -4.97
C PRO A 142 -6.67 7.81 -4.70
N GLN A 143 -6.11 6.76 -4.13
CA GLN A 143 -4.70 6.64 -3.83
C GLN A 143 -4.02 5.76 -4.86
N ARG A 144 -2.79 6.16 -5.23
CA ARG A 144 -1.97 5.39 -6.16
C ARG A 144 -1.51 4.10 -5.49
N ARG A 145 -1.68 2.99 -6.20
CA ARG A 145 -1.36 1.62 -5.80
C ARG A 145 -0.60 0.91 -6.91
N TYR A 146 0.06 -0.20 -6.58
CA TYR A 146 0.79 -0.99 -7.56
C TYR A 146 0.40 -2.46 -7.52
N SER A 147 0.13 -3.03 -8.69
CA SER A 147 -0.17 -4.45 -8.86
C SER A 147 0.89 -5.12 -9.72
N LEU A 148 1.20 -6.38 -9.40
CA LEU A 148 2.06 -7.22 -10.23
C LEU A 148 1.26 -7.67 -11.46
N VAL A 149 1.82 -7.52 -12.66
CA VAL A 149 1.19 -7.98 -13.90
C VAL A 149 1.05 -9.51 -13.88
N SER A 150 -0.10 -10.07 -14.27
CA SER A 150 -0.33 -11.53 -14.23
C SER A 150 0.71 -12.34 -15.01
N GLU A 151 1.14 -11.84 -16.18
CA GLU A 151 2.21 -12.44 -17.00
C GLU A 151 3.61 -11.88 -16.65
N HIS A 152 3.82 -11.43 -15.41
CA HIS A 152 5.05 -10.75 -14.98
C HIS A 152 6.33 -11.51 -15.35
N THR A 153 6.31 -12.83 -15.50
CA THR A 153 7.48 -13.63 -15.92
C THR A 153 7.96 -13.31 -17.33
N ASN A 154 7.08 -12.84 -18.21
CA ASN A 154 7.37 -12.47 -19.60
C ASN A 154 7.45 -10.94 -19.81
N VAL A 155 7.36 -10.15 -18.75
CA VAL A 155 7.43 -8.68 -18.79
C VAL A 155 8.82 -8.20 -18.38
N ILE A 156 9.36 -7.15 -19.02
CA ILE A 156 10.66 -6.60 -18.64
C ILE A 156 10.62 -6.05 -17.20
N PRO A 157 11.73 -6.04 -16.46
CA PRO A 157 11.78 -5.63 -15.04
C PRO A 157 11.09 -4.29 -14.75
N LYS A 158 11.29 -3.28 -15.61
CA LYS A 158 10.72 -1.93 -15.47
C LYS A 158 9.18 -1.90 -15.53
N SER A 159 8.55 -2.89 -16.15
CA SER A 159 7.10 -2.92 -16.41
C SER A 159 6.36 -3.99 -15.62
N LYS A 160 7.03 -4.69 -14.69
CA LYS A 160 6.41 -5.79 -13.94
C LYS A 160 5.32 -5.33 -12.96
N TYR A 161 5.44 -4.11 -12.44
CA TYR A 161 4.41 -3.47 -11.61
C TYR A 161 3.72 -2.37 -12.40
N VAL A 162 2.39 -2.36 -12.36
CA VAL A 162 1.57 -1.32 -12.98
C VAL A 162 0.89 -0.49 -11.91
N ALA A 163 0.88 0.82 -12.12
CA ALA A 163 0.19 1.74 -11.23
C ALA A 163 -1.31 1.74 -11.54
N TYR A 164 -2.13 1.77 -10.49
CA TYR A 164 -3.57 1.97 -10.57
C TYR A 164 -4.04 2.88 -9.44
N GLN A 165 -5.28 3.34 -9.51
CA GLN A 165 -5.92 4.25 -8.55
C GLN A 165 -6.98 3.48 -7.78
N GLN A 166 -6.98 3.60 -6.45
CA GLN A 166 -7.92 2.88 -5.58
C GLN A 166 -8.38 3.76 -4.43
N CYS A 167 -9.68 3.79 -4.16
CA CYS A 167 -10.22 4.39 -2.94
C CYS A 167 -9.77 3.60 -1.71
N LEU A 168 -9.55 4.32 -0.60
CA LEU A 168 -9.21 3.67 0.65
C LEU A 168 -10.44 3.02 1.30
N PRO A 169 -10.25 1.99 2.14
CA PRO A 169 -11.33 1.52 2.99
C PRO A 169 -11.84 2.64 3.89
N GLY A 170 -13.16 2.67 4.11
CA GLY A 170 -13.86 3.85 4.64
C GLY A 170 -14.34 4.81 3.55
N SER A 171 -14.13 4.45 2.27
CA SER A 171 -14.66 5.16 1.11
C SER A 171 -15.36 4.22 0.15
N VAL A 172 -16.29 4.79 -0.63
CA VAL A 172 -16.90 4.14 -1.79
C VAL A 172 -16.40 4.83 -3.06
N ALA A 173 -16.04 4.02 -4.06
CA ALA A 173 -15.74 4.52 -5.39
C ALA A 173 -17.04 4.84 -6.13
N LEU A 174 -17.23 6.11 -6.49
CA LEU A 174 -18.44 6.55 -7.20
C LEU A 174 -18.33 6.31 -8.71
N GLU A 175 -17.13 6.52 -9.25
CA GLU A 175 -16.83 6.34 -10.64
C GLU A 175 -15.60 5.45 -10.77
N LYS A 176 -15.67 4.49 -11.70
CA LYS A 176 -14.56 3.61 -12.04
C LYS A 176 -14.36 3.59 -13.54
N ASN A 177 -13.12 3.44 -13.97
CA ASN A 177 -12.85 3.18 -15.37
C ASN A 177 -11.81 2.07 -15.55
N ASN A 178 -11.93 1.34 -16.66
CA ASN A 178 -10.90 0.43 -17.09
C ASN A 178 -9.91 1.19 -17.96
N TYR A 179 -8.62 1.11 -17.63
CA TYR A 179 -7.55 1.68 -18.42
C TYR A 179 -6.57 0.60 -18.86
N ASN A 180 -6.16 0.68 -20.13
CA ASN A 180 -5.22 -0.26 -20.73
C ASN A 180 -3.81 0.30 -20.65
N ILE A 181 -2.94 -0.43 -19.97
CA ILE A 181 -1.52 -0.09 -19.82
C ILE A 181 -0.71 -0.97 -20.77
N SER A 182 0.09 -0.34 -21.63
CA SER A 182 1.07 -1.04 -22.46
C SER A 182 2.28 -1.45 -21.63
N VAL A 183 2.60 -2.73 -21.62
CA VAL A 183 3.77 -3.28 -20.93
C VAL A 183 4.74 -3.87 -21.94
N LYS A 184 6.04 -3.65 -21.74
CA LYS A 184 7.07 -4.21 -22.62
C LYS A 184 7.37 -5.65 -22.23
N MET A 185 7.30 -6.54 -23.20
CA MET A 185 7.58 -7.97 -23.02
C MET A 185 9.06 -8.26 -23.23
N ILE A 186 9.56 -9.35 -22.64
CA ILE A 186 10.93 -9.82 -22.82
C ILE A 186 11.17 -10.25 -24.27
N SER A 187 10.14 -10.74 -24.96
CA SER A 187 10.18 -11.08 -26.40
C SER A 187 10.34 -9.87 -27.32
N GLY A 188 10.34 -8.64 -26.80
CA GLY A 188 10.38 -7.40 -27.59
C GLY A 188 9.00 -6.89 -28.03
N GLY A 189 7.94 -7.67 -27.80
CA GLY A 189 6.56 -7.25 -28.05
C GLY A 189 5.99 -6.31 -26.98
N VAL A 190 4.77 -5.83 -27.23
CA VAL A 190 3.98 -5.04 -26.27
C VAL A 190 2.77 -5.86 -25.83
N GLY A 191 2.62 -6.08 -24.53
CA GLY A 191 1.42 -6.62 -23.92
C GLY A 191 0.48 -5.50 -23.49
N ILE A 192 -0.80 -5.82 -23.32
CA ILE A 192 -1.81 -4.89 -22.79
C ILE A 192 -2.34 -5.46 -21.48
N VAL A 193 -2.25 -4.67 -20.41
CA VAL A 193 -2.80 -4.99 -19.10
C VAL A 193 -3.96 -4.05 -18.82
N SER A 194 -5.16 -4.59 -18.66
CA SER A 194 -6.31 -3.80 -18.22
C SER A 194 -6.30 -3.68 -16.71
N VAL A 195 -6.33 -2.45 -16.19
CA VAL A 195 -6.47 -2.15 -14.76
C VAL A 195 -7.75 -1.37 -14.52
N LEU A 196 -8.42 -1.67 -13.41
CA LEU A 196 -9.57 -0.91 -12.94
C LEU A 196 -9.07 0.21 -12.02
N ASN A 197 -9.36 1.46 -12.38
CA ASN A 197 -9.08 2.63 -11.56
C ASN A 197 -10.36 3.15 -10.93
N ASP A 198 -10.28 3.48 -9.65
CA ASP A 198 -11.24 4.35 -9.01
C ASP A 198 -10.92 5.80 -9.40
N ILE A 199 -11.90 6.51 -9.98
CA ILE A 199 -11.75 7.88 -10.49
C ILE A 199 -12.11 8.91 -9.41
N SER A 200 -13.13 8.61 -8.63
CA SER A 200 -13.58 9.46 -7.53
C SER A 200 -14.00 8.61 -6.34
N CYS A 201 -13.74 9.13 -5.15
CA CYS A 201 -14.03 8.48 -3.88
C CYS A 201 -14.94 9.36 -3.04
N GLN A 202 -15.80 8.73 -2.26
CA GLN A 202 -16.61 9.41 -1.27
C GLN A 202 -16.49 8.72 0.08
N ALA A 203 -16.46 9.49 1.16
CA ALA A 203 -16.45 8.94 2.51
C ALA A 203 -17.73 8.13 2.77
N TYR A 204 -17.56 6.96 3.39
CA TYR A 204 -18.65 6.08 3.74
C TYR A 204 -18.41 5.50 5.13
N ASP A 205 -19.30 5.82 6.07
CA ASP A 205 -19.21 5.40 7.46
C ASP A 205 -19.95 4.07 7.75
N GLY A 206 -20.53 3.44 6.72
CA GLY A 206 -21.32 2.22 6.84
C GLY A 206 -22.83 2.44 6.85
N GLU A 207 -23.30 3.66 7.12
CA GLU A 207 -24.72 4.01 7.17
C GLU A 207 -25.06 5.16 6.22
N ASN A 208 -24.14 6.11 6.07
CA ASN A 208 -24.29 7.31 5.26
C ASN A 208 -23.08 7.53 4.37
N VAL A 209 -23.37 8.10 3.21
CA VAL A 209 -22.36 8.54 2.24
C VAL A 209 -22.17 10.03 2.47
N GLU A 210 -21.12 10.40 3.22
CA GLU A 210 -20.84 11.79 3.56
C GLU A 210 -20.24 12.51 2.34
N GLN A 211 -20.78 13.69 1.99
CA GLN A 211 -20.26 14.45 0.84
C GLN A 211 -18.88 15.00 1.15
N CYS A 212 -17.90 14.49 0.40
CA CYS A 212 -16.58 15.08 0.35
C CYS A 212 -16.69 16.53 -0.11
N PRO A 213 -16.09 17.50 0.62
CA PRO A 213 -16.08 18.89 0.19
C PRO A 213 -15.47 18.98 -1.20
N LYS A 214 -16.18 19.64 -2.13
CA LYS A 214 -15.66 19.90 -3.48
C LYS A 214 -14.40 20.74 -3.34
N ILE A 215 -13.26 20.17 -3.69
CA ILE A 215 -12.03 20.94 -3.85
C ILE A 215 -12.18 21.64 -5.20
N GLU A 216 -12.55 22.92 -5.19
CA GLU A 216 -12.41 23.78 -6.36
C GLU A 216 -10.92 23.81 -6.73
N ARG A 217 -10.60 23.26 -7.90
CA ARG A 217 -9.26 23.38 -8.47
C ARG A 217 -9.28 24.66 -9.29
N ASP A 218 -8.68 25.71 -8.74
CA ASP A 218 -8.27 26.91 -9.49
C ASP A 218 -7.22 26.56 -10.56
#